data_AF-A0A0F6YMQ5-F1
#
_entry.id   AF-A0A0F6YMQ5-F1
#
_cell.length_a   1.000
_cell.length_b   1.000
_cell.length_c   1.000
_cell.angle_alpha   90.00
_cell.angle_beta   90.00
_cell.angle_gamma   90.00
#
_symmetry.space_group_name_H-M   'P 1'
#
loop_
_entity.id
_entity.type
_entity.pdbx_description
1 polymer ?
#
loop_
_entity_poly.entity_id
_entity_poly.type
_entity_poly.pdbx_seq_one_letter_code
_entity_poly.pdbx_strand_id
1 'polypeptide(L)'
;MEVSAVTAPGGALLASVRGLLGSSDDALLCVAFAQARGVHLIARELESSARRGRARVLVTTTLGATSEAAMTALRDGGASIRVLNPGGSTYHPKVYLGRRDGRTTAIIGSANLTSGLVANVEAATVLHGRDDEPPLSEL
;
A
#
# COMPACT_ATOMS: atom_id res chain seq x y z
N MET A 1 -15.85 -8.63 -10.95
CA MET A 1 -14.95 -7.53 -10.55
C MET A 1 -15.66 -6.17 -10.58
N GLU A 2 -15.44 -5.37 -9.53
CA GLU A 2 -15.82 -3.97 -9.42
C GLU A 2 -14.58 -3.08 -9.57
N VAL A 3 -14.71 -1.97 -10.31
CA VAL A 3 -13.62 -1.03 -10.59
C VAL A 3 -14.10 0.39 -10.30
N SER A 4 -13.33 1.15 -9.54
CA SER A 4 -13.62 2.57 -9.26
C SER A 4 -12.35 3.41 -9.27
N ALA A 5 -12.51 4.72 -9.48
CA ALA A 5 -11.42 5.69 -9.41
C ALA A 5 -11.46 6.44 -8.08
N VAL A 6 -10.29 6.70 -7.51
CA VAL A 6 -10.14 7.49 -6.28
C VAL A 6 -8.98 8.48 -6.43
N THR A 7 -9.09 9.62 -5.77
CA THR A 7 -8.13 10.72 -5.88
C THR A 7 -7.71 11.27 -4.51
N ALA A 8 -6.59 11.99 -4.50
CA ALA A 8 -6.26 12.97 -3.47
C ALA A 8 -5.97 14.33 -4.16
N PRO A 9 -6.15 15.47 -3.48
CA PRO A 9 -6.70 15.61 -2.13
C PRO A 9 -8.21 15.29 -2.10
N GLY A 10 -8.80 15.18 -0.90
CA GLY A 10 -10.23 14.85 -0.72
C GLY A 10 -10.50 13.60 0.14
N GLY A 11 -9.45 12.95 0.64
CA GLY A 11 -9.55 11.88 1.64
C GLY A 11 -9.99 10.51 1.12
N ALA A 12 -10.62 10.44 -0.07
CA ALA A 12 -11.09 9.19 -0.67
C ALA A 12 -9.97 8.17 -0.84
N LEU A 13 -8.82 8.57 -1.39
CA LEU A 13 -7.67 7.68 -1.54
C LEU A 13 -7.18 7.08 -0.21
N LEU A 14 -6.99 7.91 0.82
CA LEU A 14 -6.60 7.43 2.15
C LEU A 14 -7.67 6.51 2.74
N ALA A 15 -8.95 6.84 2.59
CA ALA A 15 -10.06 6.02 3.05
C ALA A 15 -10.05 4.64 2.36
N SER A 16 -9.78 4.57 1.06
CA SER A 16 -9.64 3.31 0.33
C SER A 16 -8.46 2.48 0.83
N VAL A 17 -7.29 3.09 1.05
CA VAL A 17 -6.11 2.37 1.59
C VAL A 17 -6.39 1.84 2.99
N ARG A 18 -7.02 2.64 3.87
CA ARG A 18 -7.45 2.19 5.21
C ARG A 18 -8.48 1.08 5.13
N GLY A 19 -9.47 1.19 4.25
CA GLY A 19 -10.49 0.16 4.05
C GLY A 19 -9.91 -1.17 3.60
N LEU A 20 -8.97 -1.13 2.65
CA LEU A 20 -8.22 -2.31 2.19
C LEU A 20 -7.47 -2.98 3.35
N LEU A 21 -6.66 -2.23 4.10
CA LEU A 21 -5.90 -2.78 5.23
C LEU A 21 -6.81 -3.28 6.36
N GLY A 22 -7.87 -2.53 6.66
CA GLY A 22 -8.84 -2.86 7.70
C GLY A 22 -9.64 -4.13 7.42
N SER A 23 -9.80 -4.51 6.15
CA SER A 23 -10.56 -5.68 5.73
C SER A 23 -9.71 -6.88 5.29
N SER A 24 -8.38 -6.74 5.22
CA SER A 24 -7.48 -7.80 4.73
C SER A 24 -6.70 -8.49 5.86
N ASP A 25 -6.41 -9.78 5.68
CA ASP A 25 -5.48 -10.56 6.53
C ASP A 25 -4.16 -10.87 5.82
N ASP A 26 -4.09 -10.68 4.50
CA ASP A 26 -2.86 -10.66 3.72
C ASP A 26 -2.72 -9.33 2.97
N ALA A 27 -1.84 -8.46 3.46
CA ALA A 27 -1.55 -7.17 2.86
C ALA A 27 -0.14 -7.11 2.25
N LEU A 28 -0.02 -6.49 1.08
CA LEU A 28 1.23 -6.16 0.42
C LEU A 28 1.22 -4.71 -0.07
N LEU A 29 2.14 -3.89 0.42
CA LEU A 29 2.34 -2.52 -0.02
C LEU A 29 3.66 -2.44 -0.78
N CYS A 30 3.57 -2.13 -2.06
CA CYS A 30 4.67 -1.97 -2.99
C CYS A 30 4.78 -0.49 -3.33
N VAL A 31 5.66 0.25 -2.65
CA VAL A 31 5.78 1.70 -2.79
C VAL A 31 7.22 2.11 -2.98
N ALA A 32 7.47 3.03 -3.91
CA ALA A 32 8.81 3.55 -4.12
C ALA A 32 9.31 4.31 -2.89
N PHE A 33 8.44 5.16 -2.32
CA PHE A 33 8.78 6.04 -1.20
C PHE A 33 7.91 5.75 0.01
N ALA A 34 8.53 5.69 1.19
CA ALA A 34 7.84 5.63 2.47
C ALA A 34 8.36 6.68 3.45
N GLN A 35 7.46 7.50 3.98
CA GLN A 35 7.75 8.52 4.99
C GLN A 35 6.94 8.25 6.26
N ALA A 36 7.51 8.57 7.42
CA ALA A 36 6.85 8.31 8.71
C ALA A 36 5.43 8.90 8.79
N ARG A 37 5.23 10.11 8.23
CA ARG A 37 3.90 10.73 8.13
C ARG A 37 2.89 9.87 7.36
N GLY A 38 3.30 9.25 6.25
CA GLY A 38 2.45 8.35 5.48
C GLY A 38 2.11 7.07 6.24
N VAL A 39 3.09 6.49 6.94
CA VAL A 39 2.88 5.30 7.78
C VAL A 39 1.90 5.60 8.90
N HIS A 40 2.04 6.74 9.60
CA HIS A 40 1.13 7.15 10.67
C HIS A 40 -0.32 7.33 10.19
N LEU A 41 -0.55 7.68 8.92
CA LEU A 41 -1.91 7.77 8.37
C LEU A 41 -2.62 6.41 8.34
N ILE A 42 -1.90 5.30 8.28
CA ILE A 42 -2.48 3.94 8.15
C ILE A 42 -2.12 3.00 9.32
N ALA A 43 -1.44 3.51 10.35
CA ALA A 43 -0.81 2.69 11.38
C ALA A 43 -1.79 1.72 12.07
N ARG A 44 -2.97 2.21 12.45
CA ARG A 44 -4.00 1.40 13.11
C ARG A 44 -4.44 0.22 12.24
N GLU A 45 -4.76 0.47 10.97
CA GLU A 45 -5.24 -0.55 10.05
C GLU A 45 -4.11 -1.52 9.65
N LEU A 46 -2.88 -1.02 9.51
CA LEU A 46 -1.69 -1.84 9.28
C LEU A 46 -1.44 -2.82 10.42
N GLU A 47 -1.41 -2.34 11.67
CA GLU A 47 -1.27 -3.16 12.88
C GLU A 47 -2.38 -4.20 12.97
N SER A 48 -3.61 -3.80 12.65
CA SER A 48 -4.76 -4.69 12.65
C SER A 48 -4.65 -5.80 11.62
N SER A 49 -4.19 -5.47 10.40
CA SER A 49 -3.94 -6.45 9.33
C SER A 49 -2.80 -7.40 9.68
N ALA A 50 -1.68 -6.86 10.18
CA ALA A 50 -0.54 -7.65 10.62
C ALA A 50 -0.90 -8.64 11.75
N ARG A 51 -1.77 -8.23 12.68
CA ARG A 51 -2.27 -9.11 13.75
C ARG A 51 -3.20 -10.21 13.27
N ARG A 52 -3.99 -9.96 12.21
CA ARG A 52 -4.90 -10.98 11.64
C ARG A 52 -4.17 -12.00 10.79
N GLY A 53 -3.07 -11.62 10.15
CA GLY A 53 -2.29 -12.51 9.30
C GLY A 53 -0.91 -11.96 9.00
N ARG A 54 -0.72 -11.37 7.80
CA ARG A 54 0.58 -10.83 7.38
C ARG A 54 0.42 -9.47 6.70
N ALA A 55 1.30 -8.55 7.09
CA ALA A 55 1.53 -7.30 6.37
C ALA A 55 2.96 -7.29 5.82
N ARG A 56 3.10 -7.03 4.53
CA ARG A 56 4.37 -7.00 3.81
C ARG A 56 4.54 -5.65 3.15
N VAL A 57 5.76 -5.12 3.21
CA VAL A 57 6.10 -3.86 2.56
C VAL A 57 7.35 -4.06 1.71
N LEU A 58 7.26 -3.69 0.44
CA LEU A 58 8.39 -3.65 -0.49
C LEU A 58 8.67 -2.20 -0.88
N VAL A 59 9.89 -1.75 -0.60
CA VAL A 59 10.34 -0.37 -0.83
C VAL A 59 11.69 -0.33 -1.54
N THR A 60 12.08 0.84 -2.01
CA THR A 60 13.47 1.14 -2.41
C THR A 60 14.09 2.19 -1.50
N THR A 61 15.41 2.15 -1.39
CA THR A 61 16.22 3.19 -0.73
C THR A 61 17.06 3.99 -1.73
N THR A 62 17.10 3.59 -3.01
CA THR A 62 17.95 4.20 -4.05
C THR A 62 17.66 5.68 -4.28
N LEU A 63 16.43 6.13 -4.08
CA LEU A 63 15.98 7.50 -4.35
C LEU A 63 15.97 8.41 -3.11
N GLY A 64 16.45 7.93 -1.96
CA GLY A 64 16.59 8.73 -0.72
C GLY A 64 15.29 9.21 -0.06
N ALA A 65 14.12 8.93 -0.66
CA ALA A 65 12.83 9.39 -0.16
C ALA A 65 12.17 8.44 0.86
N THR A 66 12.74 7.24 1.07
CA THR A 66 12.32 6.31 2.13
C THR A 66 13.09 6.63 3.42
N SER A 67 12.38 7.08 4.45
CA SER A 67 13.00 7.51 5.72
C SER A 67 13.19 6.34 6.71
N GLU A 68 14.28 6.35 7.47
CA GLU A 68 14.52 5.42 8.61
C GLU A 68 13.35 5.38 9.61
N ALA A 69 12.75 6.55 9.89
CA ALA A 69 11.58 6.65 10.75
C ALA A 69 10.35 5.92 10.18
N ALA A 70 10.18 5.90 8.85
CA ALA A 70 9.13 5.11 8.21
C ALA A 70 9.41 3.61 8.36
N MET A 71 10.66 3.18 8.15
CA MET A 71 11.06 1.79 8.30
C MET A 71 10.85 1.31 9.74
N THR A 72 11.15 2.15 10.72
CA THR A 72 10.90 1.86 12.14
C THR A 72 9.41 1.74 12.42
N ALA A 73 8.61 2.75 12.05
CA ALA A 73 7.16 2.73 12.26
C ALA A 73 6.46 1.54 11.57
N LEU A 74 6.92 1.13 10.39
CA LEU A 74 6.41 -0.06 9.71
C LEU A 74 6.72 -1.36 10.47
N ARG A 75 7.94 -1.50 11.02
CA ARG A 75 8.31 -2.66 11.84
C ARG A 75 7.51 -2.71 13.13
N ASP A 76 7.37 -1.57 13.79
CA ASP A 76 6.58 -1.43 15.02
C ASP A 76 5.09 -1.76 14.77
N GLY A 77 4.58 -1.42 13.58
CA GLY A 77 3.26 -1.81 13.10
C GLY A 77 3.11 -3.30 12.73
N GLY A 78 4.15 -4.11 12.92
CA GLY A 78 4.14 -5.56 12.64
C GLY A 78 4.37 -5.93 11.18
N ALA A 79 4.75 -4.98 10.32
CA ALA A 79 5.00 -5.27 8.91
C ALA A 79 6.37 -5.88 8.69
N SER A 80 6.43 -6.91 7.84
CA SER A 80 7.69 -7.44 7.32
C SER A 80 8.14 -6.58 6.12
N ILE A 81 9.36 -6.06 6.18
CA ILE A 81 9.87 -5.12 5.18
C ILE A 81 10.96 -5.77 4.33
N ARG A 82 10.88 -5.58 3.02
CA ARG A 82 11.96 -5.89 2.07
C ARG A 82 12.34 -4.64 1.29
N VAL A 83 13.62 -4.54 0.96
CA VAL A 83 14.18 -3.47 0.13
C VAL A 83 14.60 -4.08 -1.21
N LEU A 84 14.13 -3.51 -2.31
CA LEU A 84 14.51 -3.89 -3.67
C LEU A 84 15.11 -2.70 -4.41
N ASN A 85 16.40 -2.82 -4.71
CA ASN A 85 17.17 -1.83 -5.45
C ASN A 85 17.74 -2.49 -6.71
N PRO A 86 17.01 -2.49 -7.84
CA PRO A 86 17.48 -3.15 -9.06
C PRO A 86 18.68 -2.40 -9.66
N GLY A 87 19.62 -3.15 -10.24
CA GLY A 87 20.73 -2.56 -10.98
C GLY A 87 20.25 -1.93 -12.30
N GLY A 88 20.71 -0.71 -12.61
CA GLY A 88 20.42 -0.05 -13.88
C GLY A 88 18.97 0.42 -14.09
N SER A 89 18.10 0.31 -13.08
CA SER A 89 16.72 0.79 -13.11
C SER A 89 16.26 1.22 -11.72
N THR A 90 14.99 1.60 -11.56
CA THR A 90 14.43 2.00 -10.27
C THR A 90 13.15 1.24 -9.95
N TYR A 91 12.99 0.85 -8.68
CA TYR A 91 11.74 0.27 -8.19
C TYR A 91 10.75 1.41 -7.91
N HIS A 92 9.84 1.64 -8.85
CA HIS A 92 8.85 2.72 -8.77
C HIS A 92 7.34 2.35 -8.66
N PRO A 93 6.92 1.12 -8.30
CA PRO A 93 5.49 0.86 -8.05
C PRO A 93 4.86 1.75 -6.97
N LYS A 94 3.54 1.93 -7.06
CA LYS A 94 2.66 2.36 -5.96
C LYS A 94 1.40 1.50 -6.01
N VAL A 95 1.50 0.35 -5.37
CA VAL A 95 0.46 -0.68 -5.34
C VAL A 95 0.18 -1.06 -3.90
N TYR A 96 -1.09 -1.02 -3.51
CA TYR A 96 -1.57 -1.52 -2.24
C TYR A 96 -2.48 -2.70 -2.54
N LEU A 97 -2.16 -3.86 -2.01
CA LEU A 97 -2.88 -5.11 -2.26
C LEU A 97 -3.34 -5.69 -0.92
N GLY A 98 -4.59 -6.12 -0.86
CA GLY A 98 -5.18 -6.78 0.29
C GLY A 98 -6.00 -7.97 -0.15
N ARG A 99 -5.85 -9.10 0.55
CA ARG A 99 -6.62 -10.33 0.29
C ARG A 99 -7.33 -10.79 1.55
N ARG A 100 -8.51 -11.38 1.38
CA ARG A 100 -9.27 -12.09 2.41
C ARG A 100 -10.33 -12.98 1.77
N ASP A 101 -10.49 -14.20 2.27
CA ASP A 101 -11.57 -15.14 1.89
C ASP A 101 -11.74 -15.33 0.35
N GLY A 102 -10.63 -15.44 -0.39
CA GLY A 102 -10.64 -15.61 -1.84
C GLY A 102 -11.05 -14.36 -2.63
N ARG A 103 -11.01 -13.19 -1.99
CA ARG A 103 -11.23 -11.88 -2.60
C ARG A 103 -9.99 -11.01 -2.49
N THR A 104 -9.72 -10.25 -3.54
CA THR A 104 -8.61 -9.32 -3.63
C THR A 104 -9.15 -7.90 -3.81
N THR A 105 -8.54 -6.96 -3.09
CA THR A 105 -8.64 -5.53 -3.34
C THR A 105 -7.25 -4.99 -3.70
N ALA A 106 -7.13 -4.33 -4.85
CA ALA A 106 -5.91 -3.68 -5.28
C ALA A 106 -6.15 -2.18 -5.50
N ILE A 107 -5.25 -1.34 -5.00
CA ILE A 107 -5.23 0.10 -5.27
C ILE A 107 -3.93 0.39 -6.00
N ILE A 108 -4.03 0.79 -7.26
CA ILE A 108 -2.90 1.02 -8.16
C ILE A 108 -2.97 2.44 -8.68
N GLY A 109 -1.90 3.21 -8.52
CA GLY A 109 -1.92 4.62 -8.91
C GLY A 109 -0.60 5.35 -8.72
N SER A 110 -0.68 6.65 -8.46
CA SER A 110 0.49 7.53 -8.32
C SER A 110 1.02 7.67 -6.88
N ALA A 111 0.20 7.33 -5.87
CA ALA A 111 0.44 7.70 -4.49
C ALA A 111 1.38 6.76 -3.71
N ASN A 112 2.54 7.27 -3.32
CA ASN A 112 3.46 6.60 -2.39
C ASN A 112 2.95 6.64 -0.94
N LEU A 113 3.57 5.86 -0.04
CA LEU A 113 3.27 5.85 1.40
C LEU A 113 3.86 7.07 2.10
N THR A 114 3.31 8.24 1.79
CA THR A 114 3.74 9.55 2.25
C THR A 114 2.52 10.40 2.63
N SER A 115 2.71 11.69 2.93
CA SER A 115 1.58 12.62 3.04
C SER A 115 0.78 12.76 1.74
N GLY A 116 1.31 12.29 0.60
CA GLY A 116 0.63 12.31 -0.69
C GLY A 116 -0.71 11.57 -0.69
N LEU A 117 -0.91 10.57 0.18
CA LEU A 117 -2.19 9.88 0.36
C LEU A 117 -3.38 10.82 0.69
N VAL A 118 -3.10 12.02 1.20
CA VAL A 118 -4.13 13.01 1.58
C VAL A 118 -3.89 14.40 1.00
N ALA A 119 -2.62 14.81 0.84
CA ALA A 119 -2.27 16.21 0.58
C ALA A 119 -1.91 16.51 -0.89
N ASN A 120 -1.42 15.52 -1.63
CA ASN A 120 -0.99 15.73 -3.03
C ASN A 120 -2.15 15.54 -4.00
N VAL A 121 -1.96 16.01 -5.23
CA VAL A 121 -2.80 15.62 -6.38
C VAL A 121 -2.39 14.22 -6.82
N GLU A 122 -3.22 13.23 -6.52
CA GLU A 122 -2.98 11.82 -6.81
C GLU A 122 -4.19 11.17 -7.45
N ALA A 123 -3.96 10.15 -8.27
CA ALA A 123 -5.01 9.33 -8.87
C ALA A 123 -4.68 7.85 -8.71
N ALA A 124 -5.70 7.04 -8.43
CA ALA A 124 -5.59 5.60 -8.38
C ALA A 124 -6.88 4.91 -8.84
N THR A 125 -6.73 3.68 -9.30
CA THR A 125 -7.82 2.76 -9.56
C THR A 125 -7.91 1.76 -8.41
N VAL A 126 -9.12 1.55 -7.90
CA VAL A 126 -9.45 0.47 -6.98
C VAL A 126 -10.07 -0.67 -7.77
N LEU A 127 -9.47 -1.85 -7.67
CA LEU A 127 -9.97 -3.11 -8.22
C LEU A 127 -10.44 -3.97 -7.05
N HIS A 128 -11.66 -4.48 -7.11
CA HIS A 128 -12.19 -5.39 -6.09
C HIS A 128 -12.89 -6.59 -6.76
N GLY A 129 -12.52 -7.81 -6.39
CA GLY A 129 -13.05 -9.00 -7.04
C GLY A 129 -12.57 -10.28 -6.40
N ARG A 130 -12.85 -11.41 -7.06
CA ARG A 130 -12.33 -12.72 -6.65
C ARG A 130 -10.89 -12.89 -7.12
N ASP A 131 -10.13 -13.71 -6.40
CA ASP A 131 -8.72 -13.97 -6.69
C ASP A 131 -8.49 -14.69 -8.02
N ASP A 132 -9.51 -15.37 -8.57
CA ASP A 132 -9.46 -16.08 -9.84
C ASP A 132 -10.04 -15.29 -11.02
N GLU A 133 -10.50 -14.05 -10.79
CA GLU A 133 -11.01 -13.17 -11.83
C GLU A 133 -9.87 -12.32 -12.43
N PRO A 134 -9.66 -12.33 -13.76
CA PRO A 134 -8.75 -11.38 -14.39
C PRO A 134 -9.19 -9.92 -14.19
N PRO A 135 -8.25 -8.97 -14.00
CA PRO A 135 -6.80 -9.16 -13.94
C PRO A 135 -6.26 -9.47 -12.53
N LEU A 136 -7.11 -9.64 -11.51
CA LEU A 136 -6.67 -9.88 -10.12
C LEU A 136 -5.92 -11.22 -9.97
N SER A 137 -6.25 -12.21 -10.80
CA SER A 137 -5.53 -13.49 -10.87
C SER A 137 -4.07 -13.38 -11.33
N GLU A 138 -3.66 -12.22 -11.86
CA GLU A 138 -2.30 -11.95 -12.34
C GLU A 138 -1.46 -11.15 -11.34
N LEU A 139 -2.05 -10.73 -10.20
CA LEU A 139 -1.40 -9.99 -9.10
C LEU A 139 -0.92 -10.93 -7.99
#